data_AF-D2N0Y1-F1
#
_entry.id   AF-D2N0Y1-F1
#
_cell.length_a   1.000
_cell.length_b   1.000
_cell.length_c   1.000
_cell.angle_alpha   90.00
_cell.angle_beta   90.00
_cell.angle_gamma   90.00
#
_symmetry.space_group_name_H-M   'P 1'
#
loop_
_entity.id
_entity.type
_entity.pdbx_description
1 polymer ?
#
loop_
_entity_poly.entity_id
_entity_poly.type
_entity_poly.pdbx_seq_one_letter_code
_entity_poly.pdbx_strand_id
1 'polypeptide(L)' 'MSTLERDLKSPTISKLNELCDVMKVHPLTLLTLTYADDSVYTTDQLLAQVRQELDVISQAGSK' A
#
# COMPACT_ATOMS: atom_id res chain seq x y z
N MET A 1 -14.27 -14.29 19.71
CA MET A 1 -15.08 -13.64 18.67
C MET A 1 -14.29 -12.45 18.16
N SER A 2 -13.70 -12.58 16.97
CA SER A 2 -12.68 -11.65 16.50
C SER A 2 -13.33 -10.40 15.90
N THR A 3 -12.91 -9.22 16.33
CA THR A 3 -13.29 -7.91 15.77
C THR A 3 -12.63 -7.66 14.40
N LEU A 4 -12.41 -8.73 13.62
CA LEU A 4 -11.92 -8.68 12.24
C LEU A 4 -13.04 -8.89 11.21
N GLU A 5 -14.19 -9.43 11.60
CA GLU A 5 -15.22 -9.92 10.67
C GLU A 5 -16.35 -8.92 10.37
N ARG A 6 -16.21 -7.67 10.80
CA ARG A 6 -17.24 -6.64 10.60
C ARG A 6 -16.59 -5.31 10.29
N ASP A 7 -16.30 -5.05 9.02
CA ASP A 7 -16.68 -3.84 8.25
C ASP A 7 -16.63 -2.44 8.92
N LEU A 8 -15.99 -2.23 10.08
CA LEU A 8 -16.17 -1.02 10.91
C LEU A 8 -14.90 -0.41 11.48
N LYS A 9 -13.74 -0.78 10.94
CA LYS A 9 -12.54 0.03 11.06
C LYS A 9 -11.78 -0.22 9.78
N SER A 10 -11.84 0.69 8.81
CA SER A 10 -10.85 0.74 7.74
C SER A 10 -9.51 0.48 8.42
N PRO A 11 -8.82 -0.64 8.15
CA PRO A 11 -7.59 -0.97 8.84
C PRO A 11 -6.69 0.22 8.59
N THR A 12 -6.52 1.02 9.63
CA THR A 12 -5.73 2.24 9.55
C THR A 12 -4.35 1.78 9.12
N ILE A 13 -3.61 2.54 8.31
CA ILE A 13 -2.25 2.17 7.89
C ILE A 13 -1.40 1.69 9.08
N SER A 14 -1.67 2.19 10.29
CA SER A 14 -1.15 1.66 11.56
C SER A 14 -1.27 0.14 11.76
N LYS A 15 -2.43 -0.48 11.53
CA LYS A 15 -2.63 -1.93 11.71
C LYS A 15 -1.98 -2.74 10.61
N LEU A 16 -1.93 -2.19 9.40
CA LEU A 16 -1.12 -2.76 8.32
C LEU A 16 0.36 -2.73 8.68
N ASN A 17 0.85 -1.63 9.27
CA ASN A 17 2.24 -1.53 9.74
C ASN A 17 2.54 -2.56 10.84
N GLU A 18 1.65 -2.72 11.82
CA GLU A 18 1.80 -3.74 12.87
C GLU A 18 1.88 -5.15 12.29
N LEU A 19 1.01 -5.48 11.32
CA LEU A 19 1.05 -6.76 10.61
C LEU A 19 2.34 -6.92 9.80
N CYS A 20 2.77 -5.87 9.10
CA CYS A 20 3.97 -5.85 8.29
C CYS A 20 5.25 -5.98 9.14
N ASP A 21 5.26 -5.43 10.36
CA ASP A 21 6.37 -5.57 11.30
C ASP A 21 6.56 -7.02 11.77
N VAL A 22 5.44 -7.71 12.05
CA VAL A 22 5.43 -9.14 12.39
C VAL A 22 5.91 -9.97 11.21
N MET A 23 5.49 -9.63 9.99
CA MET A 23 5.91 -10.30 8.76
C MET A 23 7.30 -9.87 8.27
N LYS A 24 7.94 -8.88 8.91
CA LYS A 24 9.23 -8.27 8.51
C LYS A 24 9.26 -7.80 7.05
N VAL A 25 8.14 -7.31 6.55
CA VAL A 25 8.01 -6.73 5.20
C VAL A 25 7.68 -5.25 5.29
N HIS A 26 8.01 -4.48 4.26
CA HIS A 26 7.59 -3.08 4.22
C HIS A 26 6.08 -3.00 3.92
N PRO A 27 5.30 -2.13 4.58
CA PRO A 27 3.86 -1.98 4.30
C PRO A 27 3.54 -1.68 2.84
N LEU A 28 4.41 -0.91 2.17
CA LEU A 28 4.36 -0.70 0.72
C LEU A 28 4.43 -2.01 -0.06
N THR A 29 5.26 -2.98 0.32
CA THR A 29 5.36 -4.29 -0.37
C THR A 29 4.05 -5.05 -0.29
N LEU A 30 3.42 -5.08 0.88
CA LEU A 30 2.11 -5.72 1.04
C LEU A 30 1.05 -5.01 0.21
N LEU A 31 1.03 -3.67 0.22
CA LEU A 31 0.13 -2.87 -0.62
C LEU A 31 0.37 -3.16 -2.12
N THR A 32 1.63 -3.20 -2.57
CA THR A 32 1.94 -3.51 -3.97
C THR A 32 1.42 -4.88 -4.36
N LEU A 33 1.52 -5.89 -3.48
CA LEU A 33 0.96 -7.22 -3.75
C LEU A 33 -0.58 -7.18 -3.82
N THR A 34 -1.25 -6.44 -2.92
CA THR A 34 -2.72 -6.33 -2.97
C THR A 34 -3.24 -5.61 -4.22
N TYR A 35 -2.48 -4.67 -4.78
CA TYR A 35 -2.87 -3.93 -5.99
C TYR A 35 -2.38 -4.59 -7.29
N ALA A 36 -1.31 -5.38 -7.24
CA ALA A 36 -0.79 -6.10 -8.40
C ALA A 36 -1.61 -7.37 -8.73
N ASP A 37 -2.24 -8.00 -7.73
CA ASP A 37 -3.05 -9.21 -7.93
C ASP A 37 -4.32 -8.95 -8.77
N ASP A 38 -4.88 -7.74 -8.67
CA ASP A 38 -6.13 -7.35 -9.34
C ASP A 38 -5.91 -6.68 -10.73
N SER A 39 -4.66 -6.50 -11.16
CA SER A 39 -4.32 -5.69 -12.34
C SER A 39 -3.53 -6.42 -13.41
N VAL A 40 -3.74 -6.02 -14.67
CA VAL A 40 -2.99 -6.46 -15.87
C VAL A 40 -1.51 -6.01 -15.84
N TYR A 41 -1.14 -5.17 -14.87
CA TYR A 41 0.19 -4.60 -14.73
C TYR A 41 1.11 -5.50 -13.91
N THR A 42 2.33 -5.70 -14.39
CA THR A 42 3.38 -6.34 -13.60
C THR A 42 3.72 -5.46 -12.39
N THR A 43 4.20 -6.08 -11.31
CA THR A 43 4.68 -5.38 -10.11
C THR A 43 5.67 -4.25 -10.44
N ASP A 44 6.52 -4.45 -11.44
CA ASP A 44 7.49 -3.46 -11.92
C ASP A 44 6.82 -2.23 -12.55
N GLN A 45 5.82 -2.44 -13.41
CA GLN A 45 5.04 -1.35 -14.02
C GLN A 45 4.29 -0.53 -12.97
N LEU A 46 3.69 -1.20 -11.98
CA LEU A 46 2.99 -0.53 -10.88
C LEU A 46 3.95 0.34 -10.05
N LEU A 47 5.14 -0.18 -9.73
CA LEU A 47 6.15 0.58 -8.99
C LEU A 47 6.70 1.76 -9.81
N ALA A 48 6.86 1.61 -11.12
CA ALA A 48 7.27 2.69 -12.01
C ALA A 48 6.23 3.81 -12.04
N GLN A 49 4.94 3.48 -12.14
CA GLN A 49 3.85 4.45 -12.10
C GLN A 49 3.83 5.21 -10.77
N VAL A 50 3.86 4.49 -9.64
CA VAL A 50 3.84 5.10 -8.30
C VAL A 50 5.02 6.06 -8.10
N ARG A 51 6.22 5.72 -8.60
CA ARG A 51 7.38 6.62 -8.54
C ARG A 51 7.15 7.91 -9.34
N GLN A 52 6.57 7.82 -10.52
CA GLN A 52 6.25 9.00 -11.33
C GLN A 52 5.20 9.88 -10.64
N GLU A 53 4.15 9.29 -10.09
CA GLU A 53 3.12 10.02 -9.35
C GLU A 53 3.69 10.72 -8.11
N LEU A 54 4.57 10.04 -7.37
CA LEU A 54 5.26 10.63 -6.21
C LEU A 54 6.13 11.82 -6.60
N ASP A 55 6.86 11.76 -7.72
CA ASP A 55 7.65 12.88 -8.22
C ASP A 55 6.74 14.07 -8.57
N VAL A 56 5.67 13.84 -9.33
CA VAL A 56 4.70 14.87 -9.69
C VAL A 56 4.08 15.53 -8.46
N ILE A 57 3.65 14.74 -7.46
CA ILE A 57 3.03 15.25 -6.23
C ILE A 57 4.06 15.99 -5.36
N SER A 58 5.29 15.47 -5.26
CA SER A 58 6.37 16.11 -4.51
C SER A 58 6.77 17.47 -5.11
N GLN A 59 6.80 17.56 -6.44
CA GLN A 59 7.06 18.82 -7.15
C GLN A 59 5.87 19.78 -7.05
N ALA A 60 4.63 19.28 -7.08
CA ALA A 60 3.43 20.09 -6.94
C ALA A 60 3.25 20.68 -5.53
N GLY A 61 3.75 20.01 -4.48
CA GLY A 61 3.73 20.50 -3.10
C GLY A 61 4.78 21.56 -2.76
N SER A 62 5.72 21.84 -3.68
CA SER A 62 6.82 22.78 -3.47
C SER A 62 6.60 24.15 -4.15
N LYS A 63 5.36 24.45 -4.59
CA LYS A 63 5.00 25.69 -5.29
C LYS A 63 3.99 26.53 -4.52
#